data_AF-A0AA38PMJ3-F1
#
_entry.id   AF-A0AA38PMJ3-F1
#
_cell.length_a   1.000
_cell.length_b   1.000
_cell.length_c   1.000
_cell.angle_alpha   90.00
_cell.angle_beta   90.00
_cell.angle_gamma   90.00
#
_symmetry.space_group_name_H-M   'P 1'
#
loop_
_entity.id
_entity.type
_entity.pdbx_description
1 polymer ?
#
loop_
_entity_poly.entity_id
_entity_poly.type
_entity_poly.pdbx_seq_one_letter_code
_entity_poly.pdbx_strand_id
1 'polypeptide(L)'
;MCDDDMSKIISHYQTASHAFTPRFQMYLNRGMRLACIELSSFELLNSVQSNISVFNRLKEIRVYMARTNLIRSSNSWRFVLSSIHPTVNEFWLLHYAPNCFAHQITPCFSSFLEELKRQDLEKFFLVNQVGLCRALGQSPQEWHVMGLALKTILRSTSLLEILMLSTSSFPDLKTLTLDLTLLKTMYDIGEFASALARFSSLRILYLRNVFRQINFNFDSTNTMPSSQLAFSPDGLDVSKDHAEHQLLLLTSCLAKQVVTLDSIHIEEKGYEYDMLGSRKHWFLQGWLHVLNSKQEVGGTLKCSWDSL
;
A
#
# COMPACT_ATOMS: atom_id res chain seq x y z
N MET A 1 26.89 -7.88 -2.54
CA MET A 1 27.02 -8.34 -1.14
C MET A 1 25.62 -8.35 -0.57
N CYS A 2 25.01 -9.53 -0.47
CA CYS A 2 23.70 -9.73 0.13
C CYS A 2 23.90 -10.04 1.61
N ASP A 3 23.79 -9.03 2.46
CA ASP A 3 23.42 -9.26 3.86
C ASP A 3 21.89 -9.34 3.90
N ASP A 4 21.38 -10.55 3.66
CA ASP A 4 20.03 -10.90 4.11
C ASP A 4 20.05 -10.84 5.64
N ASP A 5 19.57 -9.70 6.14
CA ASP A 5 19.46 -9.36 7.55
C ASP A 5 18.45 -10.30 8.24
N MET A 6 18.88 -11.53 8.51
CA MET A 6 18.21 -12.57 9.32
C MET A 6 17.94 -12.14 10.77
N SER A 7 18.16 -10.86 11.11
CA SER A 7 18.00 -10.31 12.46
C SER A 7 16.59 -9.77 12.76
N LYS A 8 15.68 -9.77 11.78
CA LYS A 8 14.34 -9.19 11.91
C LYS A 8 13.25 -10.25 12.03
N ILE A 9 12.53 -10.25 13.14
CA ILE A 9 11.28 -11.00 13.29
C ILE A 9 10.11 -10.04 13.05
N ILE A 10 9.13 -10.50 12.27
CA ILE A 10 7.77 -9.92 12.23
C ILE A 10 6.90 -10.87 13.05
N SER A 11 6.30 -10.38 14.12
CA SER A 11 5.41 -11.17 14.97
C SER A 11 3.97 -10.73 14.80
N HIS A 12 3.11 -11.67 14.40
CA HIS A 12 1.67 -11.46 14.31
C HIS A 12 1.01 -11.88 15.62
N TYR A 13 0.29 -10.97 16.25
CA TYR A 13 -0.42 -11.20 17.51
C TYR A 13 -1.92 -11.16 17.30
N GLN A 14 -2.55 -12.31 17.51
CA GLN A 14 -4.00 -12.46 17.37
C GLN A 14 -4.77 -12.26 18.68
N THR A 15 -4.11 -12.45 19.84
CA THR A 15 -4.66 -12.20 21.17
C THR A 15 -3.55 -11.78 22.16
N ALA A 16 -3.93 -11.14 23.27
CA ALA A 16 -3.01 -10.75 24.34
C ALA A 16 -2.30 -11.96 25.00
N SER A 17 -2.95 -13.14 25.00
CA SER A 17 -2.43 -14.37 25.60
C SER A 17 -1.36 -15.09 24.76
N HIS A 18 -1.28 -14.81 23.45
CA HIS A 18 -0.23 -15.36 22.58
C HIS A 18 1.01 -14.49 22.50
N ALA A 19 1.02 -13.34 23.19
CA ALA A 19 2.05 -12.32 23.07
C ALA A 19 3.48 -12.81 23.44
N PHE A 20 3.56 -13.85 24.26
CA PHE A 20 4.82 -14.36 24.82
C PHE A 20 4.84 -15.88 24.85
N THR A 21 4.61 -16.53 23.71
CA THR A 21 4.86 -17.97 23.63
C THR A 21 6.33 -18.25 24.01
N PRO A 22 6.64 -19.35 24.72
CA PRO A 22 8.01 -19.70 25.09
C PRO A 22 8.99 -19.73 23.91
N ARG A 23 8.49 -20.04 22.70
CA ARG A 23 9.25 -19.99 21.45
C ARG A 23 9.70 -18.57 21.08
N PHE A 24 8.85 -17.57 21.30
CA PHE A 24 9.19 -16.18 21.00
C PHE A 24 10.26 -15.65 21.96
N GLN A 25 10.12 -15.94 23.26
CA GLN A 25 11.15 -15.61 24.26
C GLN A 25 12.49 -16.28 23.94
N MET A 26 12.46 -17.52 23.44
CA MET A 26 13.65 -18.24 23.02
C MET A 26 14.38 -17.54 21.86
N TYR A 27 13.67 -16.96 20.90
CA TYR A 27 14.30 -16.19 19.81
C TYR A 27 14.93 -14.89 20.31
N LEU A 28 14.26 -14.17 21.21
CA LEU A 28 14.80 -12.96 21.82
C LEU A 28 16.05 -13.26 22.66
N ASN A 29 16.02 -14.34 23.45
CA ASN A 29 17.16 -14.82 24.24
C ASN A 29 18.35 -15.25 23.36
N ARG A 30 18.11 -15.60 22.09
CA ARG A 30 19.15 -15.89 21.08
C ARG A 30 19.65 -14.63 20.36
N GLY A 31 19.23 -13.44 20.80
CA GLY A 31 19.68 -12.16 20.25
C GLY A 31 18.92 -11.70 19.00
N MET A 32 17.85 -12.40 18.60
CA MET A 32 16.99 -11.92 17.51
C MET A 32 16.25 -10.65 17.94
N ARG A 33 16.03 -9.75 16.99
CA ARG A 33 15.46 -8.43 17.26
C ARG A 33 14.08 -8.34 16.63
N LEU A 34 13.13 -7.88 17.43
CA LEU A 34 11.79 -7.59 16.93
C LEU A 34 11.78 -6.18 16.32
N ALA A 35 11.52 -6.11 15.01
CA ALA A 35 11.49 -4.85 14.27
C ALA A 35 10.05 -4.35 14.06
N CYS A 36 9.10 -5.27 13.91
CA CYS A 36 7.69 -4.97 13.64
C CYS A 36 6.76 -5.88 14.44
N ILE A 37 5.72 -5.29 15.00
CA ILE A 37 4.63 -5.98 15.69
C ILE A 37 3.35 -5.77 14.90
N GLU A 38 2.63 -6.84 14.57
CA GLU A 38 1.26 -6.72 14.04
C GLU A 38 0.24 -7.16 15.09
N LEU A 39 -0.74 -6.31 15.40
CA LEU A 39 -1.80 -6.54 16.37
C LEU A 39 -3.12 -6.73 15.65
N SER A 40 -3.83 -7.84 15.90
CA SER A 40 -5.14 -8.13 15.29
C SER A 40 -6.26 -7.19 15.73
N SER A 41 -6.08 -6.45 16.82
CA SER A 41 -7.09 -5.56 17.37
C SER A 41 -6.46 -4.39 18.12
N PHE A 42 -7.13 -3.24 18.07
CA PHE A 42 -6.70 -2.02 18.77
C PHE A 42 -6.61 -2.19 20.30
N GLU A 43 -7.50 -2.98 20.90
CA GLU A 43 -7.50 -3.24 22.36
C GLU A 43 -6.20 -3.91 22.84
N LEU A 44 -5.50 -4.61 21.93
CA LEU A 44 -4.22 -5.24 22.24
C LEU A 44 -3.10 -4.22 22.44
N LEU A 45 -3.27 -2.96 22.02
CA LEU A 45 -2.31 -1.90 22.32
C LEU A 45 -2.13 -1.72 23.83
N ASN A 46 -3.20 -1.84 24.62
CA ASN A 46 -3.11 -1.79 26.09
C ASN A 46 -2.31 -2.98 26.67
N SER A 47 -2.34 -4.13 25.99
CA SER A 47 -1.53 -5.30 26.35
C SER A 47 -0.05 -5.10 26.02
N VAL A 48 0.25 -4.40 24.93
CA VAL A 48 1.62 -3.95 24.60
C VAL A 48 2.09 -2.91 25.63
N GLN A 49 1.21 -2.00 26.06
CA GLN A 49 1.43 -1.04 27.14
C GLN A 49 1.48 -1.68 28.55
N SER A 50 1.36 -3.00 28.70
CA SER A 50 1.55 -3.64 30.02
C SER A 50 2.69 -4.64 30.05
N ASN A 51 3.07 -5.21 28.90
CA ASN A 51 4.17 -6.19 28.77
C ASN A 51 5.46 -5.57 28.22
N ILE A 52 5.70 -4.34 28.67
CA ILE A 52 6.48 -3.27 28.05
C ILE A 52 7.99 -3.51 27.89
N SER A 53 8.61 -4.29 28.76
CA SER A 53 10.06 -4.20 28.99
C SER A 53 10.98 -4.89 27.96
N VAL A 54 10.44 -5.45 26.87
CA VAL A 54 11.13 -6.54 26.16
C VAL A 54 11.74 -6.16 24.79
N PHE A 55 11.33 -5.06 24.14
CA PHE A 55 11.69 -4.81 22.73
C PHE A 55 12.50 -3.52 22.50
N ASN A 56 13.80 -3.55 22.84
CA ASN A 56 14.71 -2.39 22.74
C ASN A 56 15.00 -1.86 21.31
N ARG A 57 14.33 -2.38 20.28
CA ARG A 57 14.54 -1.99 18.86
C ARG A 57 13.28 -2.06 18.00
N LEU A 58 12.11 -2.07 18.63
CA LEU A 58 10.84 -2.02 17.90
C LEU A 58 10.78 -0.71 17.10
N LYS A 59 10.55 -0.80 15.79
CA LYS A 59 10.48 0.35 14.88
C LYS A 59 9.07 0.61 14.37
N GLU A 60 8.35 -0.48 14.09
CA GLU A 60 7.04 -0.44 13.45
C GLU A 60 5.99 -1.18 14.28
N ILE A 61 4.80 -0.60 14.37
CA ILE A 61 3.63 -1.27 14.93
C ILE A 61 2.49 -1.18 13.91
N ARG A 62 1.93 -2.33 13.54
CA ARG A 62 0.72 -2.41 12.71
C ARG A 62 -0.45 -2.85 13.56
N VAL A 63 -1.60 -2.21 13.39
CA VAL A 63 -2.79 -2.47 14.18
C VAL A 63 -3.96 -2.64 13.24
N TYR A 64 -4.56 -3.83 13.28
CA TYR A 64 -5.82 -4.10 12.62
C TYR A 64 -6.96 -3.54 13.47
N MET A 65 -7.75 -2.70 12.82
CA MET A 65 -8.92 -2.07 13.37
C MET A 65 -10.12 -2.96 13.05
N ALA A 66 -10.81 -3.47 14.08
CA ALA A 66 -12.07 -4.16 13.90
C ALA A 66 -13.22 -3.15 13.77
N ARG A 67 -14.30 -3.54 13.07
CA ARG A 67 -15.46 -2.71 12.72
C ARG A 67 -16.12 -2.03 13.93
N THR A 68 -15.99 -2.61 15.12
CA THR A 68 -16.58 -2.17 16.39
C THR A 68 -15.67 -1.26 17.21
N ASN A 69 -14.39 -1.16 16.85
CA ASN A 69 -13.40 -0.45 17.64
C ASN A 69 -13.39 1.00 17.20
N LEU A 70 -14.46 1.69 17.56
CA LEU A 70 -14.47 3.14 17.64
C LEU A 70 -13.20 3.54 18.41
N ILE A 71 -12.27 4.25 17.76
CA ILE A 71 -11.24 5.03 18.45
C ILE A 71 -11.99 6.18 19.17
N ARG A 72 -12.75 5.81 20.20
CA ARG A 72 -13.42 6.71 21.14
C ARG A 72 -12.52 6.83 22.36
N SER A 73 -11.26 7.16 22.18
CA SER A 73 -10.41 7.57 23.28
C SER A 73 -9.13 8.15 22.71
N SER A 74 -8.72 9.26 23.33
CA SER A 74 -7.66 10.18 22.96
C SER A 74 -6.45 9.56 22.23
N ASN A 75 -5.82 10.34 21.35
CA ASN A 75 -4.49 10.03 20.78
C ASN A 75 -3.39 9.79 21.85
N SER A 76 -3.72 9.79 23.14
CA SER A 76 -2.86 9.44 24.27
C SER A 76 -2.14 8.11 24.08
N TRP A 77 -2.75 7.12 23.42
CA TRP A 77 -2.11 5.83 23.15
C TRP A 77 -0.82 5.98 22.34
N ARG A 78 -0.76 6.96 21.41
CA ARG A 78 0.46 7.24 20.63
C ARG A 78 1.55 7.77 21.53
N PHE A 79 1.21 8.69 22.42
CA PHE A 79 2.15 9.27 23.39
C PHE A 79 2.67 8.21 24.36
N VAL A 80 1.80 7.34 24.87
CA VAL A 80 2.17 6.25 25.78
C VAL A 80 3.07 5.23 25.07
N LEU A 81 2.72 4.77 23.87
CA LEU A 81 3.59 3.84 23.13
C LEU A 81 4.92 4.49 22.72
N SER A 82 4.88 5.77 22.38
CA SER A 82 6.05 6.57 22.04
C SER A 82 7.02 6.76 23.19
N SER A 83 6.52 6.89 24.43
CA SER A 83 7.36 7.01 25.62
C SER A 83 7.96 5.66 26.02
N ILE A 84 7.20 4.59 25.81
CA ILE A 84 7.63 3.24 26.11
C ILE A 84 8.65 2.71 25.08
N HIS A 85 8.37 2.91 23.81
CA HIS A 85 9.20 2.48 22.69
C HIS A 85 9.68 3.70 21.91
N PRO A 86 10.72 4.42 22.40
CA PRO A 86 11.21 5.62 21.74
C PRO A 86 11.77 5.33 20.34
N THR A 87 12.15 4.09 20.06
CA THR A 87 12.62 3.64 18.74
C THR A 87 11.49 3.44 17.73
N VAL A 88 10.22 3.38 18.17
CA VAL A 88 9.08 3.30 17.25
C VAL A 88 8.94 4.62 16.53
N ASN A 89 8.99 4.54 15.21
CA ASN A 89 8.90 5.67 14.32
C ASN A 89 7.82 5.49 13.25
N GLU A 90 7.16 4.32 13.20
CA GLU A 90 6.11 4.01 12.24
C GLU A 90 4.92 3.29 12.91
N PHE A 91 3.71 3.75 12.61
CA PHE A 91 2.45 3.13 13.00
C PHE A 91 1.56 2.92 11.78
N TRP A 92 1.13 1.69 11.53
CA TRP A 92 0.15 1.39 10.49
C TRP A 92 -1.19 1.06 11.12
N LEU A 93 -2.22 1.81 10.76
CA LEU A 93 -3.61 1.49 11.06
C LEU A 93 -4.18 0.78 9.84
N LEU A 94 -4.59 -0.47 10.01
CA LEU A 94 -5.07 -1.36 8.95
C LEU A 94 -6.55 -1.65 9.17
N HIS A 95 -7.37 -1.61 8.13
CA HIS A 95 -8.79 -1.93 8.24
C HIS A 95 -9.24 -2.90 7.14
N TYR A 96 -9.92 -3.98 7.54
CA TYR A 96 -10.45 -4.98 6.62
C TYR A 96 -11.83 -4.63 6.06
N ALA A 97 -12.69 -4.02 6.87
CA ALA A 97 -14.03 -3.62 6.44
C ALA A 97 -14.03 -2.25 5.72
N PRO A 98 -14.95 -2.06 4.75
CA PRO A 98 -15.15 -0.78 4.12
C PRO A 98 -15.67 0.30 5.10
N ASN A 99 -15.34 1.57 4.85
CA ASN A 99 -15.85 2.78 5.54
C ASN A 99 -15.37 3.09 6.96
N CYS A 100 -14.41 2.37 7.53
CA CYS A 100 -14.11 2.59 8.96
C CYS A 100 -13.29 3.84 9.25
N PHE A 101 -12.44 4.30 8.33
CA PHE A 101 -11.80 5.61 8.47
C PHE A 101 -12.77 6.78 8.28
N ALA A 102 -13.90 6.59 7.59
CA ALA A 102 -14.90 7.64 7.35
C ALA A 102 -15.58 8.15 8.64
N HIS A 103 -15.49 7.37 9.73
CA HIS A 103 -16.08 7.64 11.03
C HIS A 103 -15.04 7.80 12.15
N GLN A 104 -13.73 7.74 11.85
CA GLN A 104 -12.68 7.69 12.86
C GLN A 104 -11.74 8.88 12.76
N ILE A 105 -11.80 9.75 13.77
CA ILE A 105 -11.11 11.03 13.83
C ILE A 105 -9.68 10.77 14.34
N THR A 106 -8.77 10.43 13.43
CA THR A 106 -7.37 10.78 13.66
C THR A 106 -7.21 12.27 13.25
N PRO A 107 -6.78 13.19 14.13
CA PRO A 107 -6.72 14.62 13.79
C PRO A 107 -5.85 14.96 12.59
N CYS A 108 -4.76 14.22 12.37
CA CYS A 108 -3.92 14.40 11.18
C CYS A 108 -4.55 13.87 9.87
N PHE A 109 -5.78 13.38 9.92
CA PHE A 109 -6.52 12.81 8.78
C PHE A 109 -7.92 13.44 8.59
N SER A 110 -8.40 14.21 9.57
CA SER A 110 -9.77 14.73 9.57
C SER A 110 -10.02 15.72 8.44
N SER A 111 -9.07 16.62 8.17
CA SER A 111 -9.18 17.59 7.08
C SER A 111 -9.31 16.92 5.71
N PHE A 112 -8.51 15.88 5.45
CA PHE A 112 -8.59 15.10 4.22
C PHE A 112 -9.95 14.41 4.06
N LEU A 113 -10.48 13.82 5.14
CA LEU A 113 -11.81 13.18 5.12
C LEU A 113 -12.95 14.19 4.93
N GLU A 114 -12.86 15.35 5.59
CA GLU A 114 -13.82 16.45 5.41
C GLU A 114 -13.80 16.96 3.97
N GLU A 115 -12.63 17.05 3.36
CA GLU A 115 -12.48 17.50 1.99
C GLU A 115 -12.98 16.46 0.98
N LEU A 116 -12.72 15.17 1.22
CA LEU A 116 -13.32 14.07 0.44
C LEU A 116 -14.86 14.10 0.51
N LYS A 117 -15.42 14.37 1.69
CA LYS A 117 -16.87 14.55 1.89
C LYS A 117 -17.38 15.76 1.14
N ARG A 118 -16.70 16.90 1.29
CA ARG A 118 -17.06 18.17 0.65
C ARG A 118 -17.13 18.07 -0.87
N GLN A 119 -16.22 17.28 -1.46
CA GLN A 119 -16.16 17.02 -2.89
C GLN A 119 -16.97 15.78 -3.34
N ASP A 120 -17.70 15.13 -2.42
CA ASP A 120 -18.51 13.92 -2.72
C ASP A 120 -17.68 12.77 -3.32
N LEU A 121 -16.40 12.68 -2.92
CA LEU A 121 -15.42 11.70 -3.37
C LEU A 121 -15.40 10.44 -2.49
N GLU A 122 -15.85 10.54 -1.24
CA GLU A 122 -15.80 9.44 -0.26
C GLU A 122 -16.62 8.20 -0.66
N LYS A 123 -17.65 8.37 -1.50
CA LYS A 123 -18.47 7.25 -2.00
C LYS A 123 -17.75 6.38 -3.01
N PHE A 124 -16.71 6.91 -3.65
CA PHE A 124 -16.00 6.26 -4.74
C PHE A 124 -14.78 5.47 -4.27
N PHE A 125 -14.18 5.90 -3.16
CA PHE A 125 -12.93 5.34 -2.65
C PHE A 125 -12.98 5.12 -1.16
N LEU A 126 -12.22 4.12 -0.73
CA LEU A 126 -11.97 3.83 0.65
C LEU A 126 -10.50 4.01 0.96
N VAL A 127 -10.27 4.58 2.13
CA VAL A 127 -9.00 4.44 2.83
C VAL A 127 -9.07 3.12 3.59
N ASN A 128 -8.17 2.19 3.32
CA ASN A 128 -8.10 0.91 4.04
C ASN A 128 -6.86 0.80 4.93
N GLN A 129 -5.83 1.62 4.70
CA GLN A 129 -4.65 1.70 5.56
C GLN A 129 -4.13 3.13 5.66
N VAL A 130 -3.65 3.49 6.85
CA VAL A 130 -2.99 4.77 7.11
C VAL A 130 -1.70 4.50 7.89
N GLY A 131 -0.58 4.93 7.32
CA GLY A 131 0.75 4.89 7.92
C GLY A 131 1.08 6.25 8.52
N LEU A 132 1.45 6.27 9.79
CA LEU A 132 1.87 7.45 10.53
C LEU A 132 3.35 7.30 10.88
N CYS A 133 4.15 8.32 10.61
CA CYS A 133 5.54 8.31 10.99
C CYS A 133 5.96 9.62 11.65
N ARG A 134 7.07 9.55 12.39
CA ARG A 134 7.72 10.75 12.93
C ARG A 134 8.56 11.41 11.85
N ALA A 135 8.39 12.73 11.68
CA ALA A 135 9.32 13.50 10.88
C ALA A 135 10.69 13.58 11.57
N LEU A 136 11.77 13.36 10.81
CA LEU A 136 13.13 13.47 11.32
C LEU A 136 13.43 14.93 11.64
N GLY A 137 13.89 15.21 12.87
CA GLY A 137 14.26 16.57 13.30
C GLY A 137 13.11 17.46 13.78
N GLN A 138 11.87 16.95 13.79
CA GLN A 138 10.73 17.63 14.42
C GLN A 138 10.51 17.10 15.84
N SER A 139 9.59 17.75 16.57
CA SER A 139 9.20 17.31 17.92
C SER A 139 8.83 15.82 17.90
N PRO A 140 9.36 14.98 18.81
CA PRO A 140 9.05 13.54 18.86
C PRO A 140 7.57 13.23 19.13
N GLN A 141 6.76 14.27 19.37
CA GLN A 141 5.33 14.20 19.61
C GLN A 141 4.50 14.34 18.33
N GLU A 142 5.06 14.83 17.22
CA GLU A 142 4.30 15.09 16.00
C GLU A 142 4.36 13.89 15.05
N TRP A 143 3.17 13.36 14.74
CA TRP A 143 2.99 12.22 13.84
C TRP A 143 2.31 12.68 12.56
N HIS A 144 2.93 12.36 11.43
CA HIS A 144 2.48 12.75 10.10
C HIS A 144 2.03 11.53 9.31
N VAL A 145 1.04 11.73 8.44
CA VAL A 145 0.63 10.68 7.50
C VAL A 145 1.70 10.54 6.44
N MET A 146 2.42 9.41 6.46
CA MET A 146 3.45 9.08 5.47
C MET A 146 3.07 7.85 4.62
N GLY A 147 2.02 7.13 5.01
CA GLY A 147 1.49 5.98 4.28
C GLY A 147 -0.01 6.11 4.05
N LEU A 148 -0.47 5.80 2.84
CA LEU A 148 -1.88 5.83 2.50
C LEU A 148 -2.22 4.69 1.55
N ALA A 149 -3.30 3.96 1.84
CA ALA A 149 -3.82 2.96 0.93
C ALA A 149 -5.26 3.29 0.54
N LEU A 150 -5.46 3.46 -0.77
CA LEU A 150 -6.71 3.85 -1.40
C LEU A 150 -7.25 2.68 -2.23
N LYS A 151 -8.54 2.40 -2.09
CA LYS A 151 -9.25 1.36 -2.81
C LYS A 151 -10.51 1.90 -3.45
N THR A 152 -10.67 1.66 -4.74
CA THR A 152 -11.92 1.93 -5.46
C THR A 152 -13.02 0.98 -5.00
N ILE A 153 -14.21 1.52 -4.68
CA ILE A 153 -15.37 0.71 -4.25
C ILE A 153 -16.62 0.88 -5.08
N LEU A 154 -16.73 2.01 -5.75
CA LEU A 154 -17.73 2.20 -6.80
C LEU A 154 -17.00 2.49 -8.10
N ARG A 155 -17.76 2.31 -9.17
CA ARG A 155 -17.38 2.69 -10.52
C ARG A 155 -17.07 4.19 -10.53
N SER A 156 -15.79 4.52 -10.38
CA SER A 156 -15.31 5.88 -10.22
C SER A 156 -14.57 6.36 -11.46
N THR A 157 -14.62 7.67 -11.66
CA THR A 157 -13.83 8.41 -12.65
C THR A 157 -12.88 9.42 -11.98
N SER A 158 -12.80 9.42 -10.65
CA SER A 158 -12.25 10.54 -9.86
C SER A 158 -10.85 10.28 -9.29
N LEU A 159 -10.08 9.37 -9.92
CA LEU A 159 -8.77 8.98 -9.39
C LEU A 159 -7.82 10.18 -9.30
N LEU A 160 -7.76 11.00 -10.35
CA LEU A 160 -6.84 12.14 -10.40
C LEU A 160 -7.19 13.19 -9.34
N GLU A 161 -8.48 13.47 -9.13
CA GLU A 161 -8.95 14.38 -8.09
C GLU A 161 -8.54 13.92 -6.70
N ILE A 162 -8.64 12.62 -6.43
CA ILE A 162 -8.24 12.06 -5.14
C ILE A 162 -6.73 12.03 -4.98
N LEU A 163 -5.98 11.74 -6.04
CA LEU A 163 -4.51 11.85 -6.00
C LEU A 163 -4.10 13.30 -5.72
N MET A 164 -4.71 14.28 -6.39
CA MET A 164 -4.48 15.70 -6.12
C MET A 164 -4.79 16.06 -4.67
N LEU A 165 -5.95 15.64 -4.15
CA LEU A 165 -6.31 15.89 -2.77
C LEU A 165 -5.36 15.21 -1.76
N SER A 166 -4.88 14.00 -2.08
CA SER A 166 -3.94 13.27 -1.26
C SER A 166 -2.58 13.99 -1.22
N THR A 167 -2.09 14.48 -2.37
CA THR A 167 -0.83 15.26 -2.44
C THR A 167 -0.90 16.54 -1.63
N SER A 168 -2.02 17.27 -1.67
CA SER A 168 -2.17 18.52 -0.94
C SER A 168 -2.35 18.31 0.57
N SER A 169 -3.00 17.21 0.96
CA SER A 169 -3.25 16.88 2.37
C SER A 169 -2.02 16.25 3.05
N PHE A 170 -1.22 15.50 2.29
CA PHE A 170 -0.09 14.72 2.80
C PHE A 170 1.16 14.97 1.94
N PRO A 171 1.80 16.16 2.04
CA PRO A 171 2.96 16.50 1.23
C PRO A 171 4.17 15.57 1.46
N ASP A 172 4.27 15.00 2.66
CA ASP A 172 5.36 14.09 3.03
C ASP A 172 5.02 12.60 2.83
N LEU A 173 3.98 12.30 2.05
CA LEU A 173 3.57 10.91 1.78
C LEU A 173 4.70 10.13 1.09
N LYS A 174 5.18 9.08 1.75
CA LYS A 174 6.26 8.18 1.27
C LYS A 174 5.74 6.90 0.64
N THR A 175 4.62 6.40 1.13
CA THR A 175 4.06 5.12 0.70
C THR A 175 2.63 5.31 0.24
N LEU A 176 2.34 4.93 -1.01
CA LEU A 176 1.00 4.96 -1.58
C LEU A 176 0.62 3.59 -2.12
N THR A 177 -0.56 3.11 -1.75
CA THR A 177 -1.16 1.89 -2.30
C THR A 177 -2.44 2.25 -3.05
N LEU A 178 -2.56 1.79 -4.29
CA LEU A 178 -3.72 2.00 -5.14
C LEU A 178 -4.31 0.64 -5.56
N ASP A 179 -5.54 0.38 -5.11
CA ASP A 179 -6.36 -0.75 -5.58
C ASP A 179 -7.45 -0.23 -6.52
N LEU A 180 -7.23 -0.44 -7.82
CA LEU A 180 -8.06 0.11 -8.90
C LEU A 180 -9.04 -0.91 -9.49
N THR A 181 -9.33 -1.99 -8.75
CA THR A 181 -10.20 -3.10 -9.19
C THR A 181 -11.55 -2.64 -9.74
N LEU A 182 -12.16 -1.61 -9.14
CA LEU A 182 -13.51 -1.13 -9.47
C LEU A 182 -13.51 0.22 -10.19
N LEU A 183 -12.35 0.72 -10.59
CA LEU A 183 -12.25 1.92 -11.42
C LEU A 183 -12.85 1.65 -12.80
N LYS A 184 -13.46 2.67 -13.39
CA LYS A 184 -14.04 2.55 -14.74
C LYS A 184 -13.27 3.32 -15.80
N THR A 185 -12.67 4.42 -15.40
CA THR A 185 -11.96 5.28 -16.33
C THR A 185 -10.61 4.68 -16.64
N MET A 186 -10.30 4.66 -17.93
CA MET A 186 -8.96 4.39 -18.43
C MET A 186 -8.21 5.72 -18.52
N TYR A 187 -7.00 5.76 -17.96
CA TYR A 187 -6.13 6.92 -17.93
C TYR A 187 -4.96 6.70 -18.88
N ASP A 188 -4.47 7.75 -19.51
CA ASP A 188 -3.19 7.69 -20.22
C ASP A 188 -2.06 7.36 -19.23
N ILE A 189 -1.12 6.51 -19.64
CA ILE A 189 0.04 6.15 -18.82
C ILE A 189 0.86 7.37 -18.39
N GLY A 190 1.01 8.37 -19.27
CA GLY A 190 1.71 9.61 -18.99
C GLY A 190 0.95 10.50 -18.01
N GLU A 191 -0.36 10.62 -18.17
CA GLU A 191 -1.23 11.34 -17.23
C GLU A 191 -1.20 10.72 -15.82
N PHE A 192 -1.32 9.40 -15.74
CA PHE A 192 -1.23 8.66 -14.48
C PHE A 192 0.13 8.84 -13.80
N ALA A 193 1.22 8.71 -14.56
CA ALA A 193 2.58 8.93 -14.05
C ALA A 193 2.80 10.38 -13.60
N SER A 194 2.28 11.36 -14.36
CA SER A 194 2.36 12.79 -14.02
C SER A 194 1.58 13.11 -12.74
N ALA A 195 0.44 12.47 -12.50
CA ALA A 195 -0.31 12.64 -11.27
C ALA A 195 0.47 12.10 -10.05
N LEU A 196 1.14 10.95 -10.20
CA LEU A 196 1.99 10.38 -9.16
C LEU A 196 3.28 11.19 -8.93
N ALA A 197 3.82 11.81 -9.97
CA ALA A 197 5.02 12.66 -9.87
C ALA A 197 4.80 13.91 -8.99
N ARG A 198 3.56 14.29 -8.70
CA ARG A 198 3.21 15.40 -7.80
C ARG A 198 3.52 15.09 -6.34
N PHE A 199 3.66 13.82 -5.96
CA PHE A 199 4.09 13.46 -4.61
C PHE A 199 5.60 13.61 -4.49
N SER A 200 6.06 14.74 -3.94
CA SER A 200 7.48 15.08 -3.80
C SER A 200 8.28 14.17 -2.86
N SER A 201 7.59 13.36 -2.04
CA SER A 201 8.21 12.46 -1.06
C SER A 201 7.92 10.98 -1.35
N LEU A 202 7.24 10.64 -2.45
CA LEU A 202 6.81 9.27 -2.71
C LEU A 202 8.01 8.37 -3.06
N ARG A 203 8.19 7.32 -2.25
CA ARG A 203 9.32 6.37 -2.33
C ARG A 203 8.83 4.96 -2.67
N ILE A 204 7.66 4.58 -2.17
CA ILE A 204 7.12 3.23 -2.32
C ILE A 204 5.70 3.32 -2.91
N LEU A 205 5.49 2.65 -4.03
CA LEU A 205 4.20 2.57 -4.71
C LEU A 205 3.73 1.13 -4.81
N TYR A 206 2.52 0.84 -4.35
CA TYR A 206 1.87 -0.45 -4.53
C TYR A 206 0.70 -0.27 -5.49
N LEU A 207 0.70 -1.01 -6.60
CA LEU A 207 -0.36 -0.97 -7.61
C LEU A 207 -1.05 -2.33 -7.68
N ARG A 208 -2.37 -2.31 -7.60
CA ARG A 208 -3.21 -3.51 -7.77
C ARG A 208 -4.25 -3.31 -8.85
N ASN A 209 -4.33 -4.27 -9.77
CA ASN A 209 -5.29 -4.28 -10.88
C ASN A 209 -5.26 -2.99 -11.72
N VAL A 210 -4.06 -2.46 -11.98
CA VAL A 210 -3.82 -1.19 -12.66
C VAL A 210 -3.90 -1.33 -14.17
N PHE A 211 -3.54 -2.46 -14.76
CA PHE A 211 -3.41 -2.60 -16.23
C PHE A 211 -4.72 -2.36 -16.99
N ARG A 212 -5.85 -2.69 -16.36
CA ARG A 212 -7.19 -2.44 -16.91
C ARG A 212 -7.51 -0.96 -17.08
N GLN A 213 -6.85 -0.13 -16.29
CA GLN A 213 -7.16 1.29 -16.12
C GLN A 213 -6.12 2.20 -16.75
N ILE A 214 -5.10 1.63 -17.39
CA ILE A 214 -4.03 2.38 -18.04
C ILE A 214 -4.08 2.09 -19.54
N ASN A 215 -4.14 3.17 -20.32
CA ASN A 215 -3.93 3.13 -21.75
C ASN A 215 -2.43 3.18 -22.03
N PHE A 216 -1.91 2.12 -22.64
CA PHE A 216 -0.48 1.96 -22.98
C PHE A 216 -0.14 2.45 -24.40
N ASN A 217 -1.09 3.05 -25.12
CA ASN A 217 -0.87 3.52 -26.49
C ASN A 217 0.05 4.75 -26.52
N PHE A 218 1.35 4.54 -26.74
CA PHE A 218 2.28 5.58 -27.18
C PHE A 218 2.12 5.79 -28.69
N ASP A 219 1.59 6.94 -29.12
CA ASP A 219 1.47 7.39 -30.52
C ASP A 219 1.04 6.32 -31.55
N SER A 220 -0.27 6.25 -31.82
CA SER A 220 -0.84 5.45 -32.89
C SER A 220 -0.50 6.02 -34.28
N THR A 221 0.74 5.84 -34.73
CA THR A 221 1.08 5.97 -36.17
C THR A 221 1.44 4.64 -36.82
N ASN A 222 1.56 3.54 -36.08
CA ASN A 222 1.62 2.21 -36.67
C ASN A 222 0.87 1.17 -35.83
N THR A 223 -0.25 0.76 -36.40
CA THR A 223 -1.21 -0.27 -36.00
C THR A 223 -0.57 -1.59 -35.54
N MET A 224 -0.84 -1.95 -34.29
CA MET A 224 -1.59 -3.19 -34.03
C MET A 224 -3.00 -2.75 -33.65
N PRO A 225 -4.07 -3.34 -34.21
CA PRO A 225 -5.40 -3.06 -33.70
C PRO A 225 -5.39 -3.48 -32.23
N SER A 226 -5.58 -2.51 -31.33
CA SER A 226 -5.99 -2.79 -29.97
C SER A 226 -7.30 -3.56 -30.10
N SER A 227 -7.23 -4.89 -30.17
CA SER A 227 -8.39 -5.76 -30.00
C SER A 227 -9.03 -5.26 -28.73
N GLN A 228 -10.22 -4.66 -28.86
CA GLN A 228 -10.99 -4.13 -27.75
C GLN A 228 -11.02 -5.25 -26.71
N LEU A 229 -10.24 -5.07 -25.64
CA LEU A 229 -10.10 -6.06 -24.60
C LEU A 229 -11.51 -6.34 -24.10
N ALA A 230 -11.98 -7.57 -24.30
CA ALA A 230 -13.29 -7.93 -23.80
C ALA A 230 -13.24 -7.73 -22.29
N PHE A 231 -14.08 -6.82 -21.79
CA PHE A 231 -14.07 -6.44 -20.39
C PHE A 231 -14.82 -7.52 -19.59
N SER A 232 -14.11 -8.57 -19.16
CA SER A 232 -14.65 -9.46 -18.12
C SER A 232 -14.64 -8.73 -16.76
N PRO A 233 -15.64 -8.89 -15.88
CA PRO A 233 -15.56 -8.37 -14.52
C PRO A 233 -14.41 -8.99 -13.70
N ASP A 234 -13.88 -10.15 -14.10
CA ASP A 234 -13.07 -10.99 -13.19
C ASP A 234 -11.54 -10.81 -13.28
N GLY A 235 -10.99 -10.32 -14.41
CA GLY A 235 -9.53 -10.23 -14.67
C GLY A 235 -9.19 -9.84 -16.13
N LEU A 236 -8.03 -9.25 -16.36
CA LEU A 236 -7.64 -8.71 -17.68
C LEU A 236 -7.54 -9.85 -18.72
N ASP A 237 -8.30 -9.79 -19.82
CA ASP A 237 -8.26 -10.82 -20.87
C ASP A 237 -7.10 -10.53 -21.85
N VAL A 238 -5.86 -10.81 -21.42
CA VAL A 238 -4.62 -10.66 -22.21
C VAL A 238 -3.67 -11.82 -21.98
N SER A 239 -2.83 -12.10 -22.98
CA SER A 239 -1.72 -13.05 -22.80
C SER A 239 -0.72 -12.54 -21.76
N LYS A 240 0.01 -13.49 -21.16
CA LYS A 240 1.05 -13.19 -20.19
C LYS A 240 2.13 -12.29 -20.80
N ASP A 241 2.58 -12.59 -22.02
CA ASP A 241 3.63 -11.82 -22.70
C ASP A 241 3.21 -10.36 -22.89
N HIS A 242 1.92 -10.12 -23.14
CA HIS A 242 1.37 -8.76 -23.24
C HIS A 242 1.35 -8.07 -21.87
N ALA A 243 0.97 -8.77 -20.80
CA ALA A 243 1.01 -8.24 -19.43
C ALA A 243 2.45 -7.90 -18.98
N GLU A 244 3.43 -8.74 -19.31
CA GLU A 244 4.85 -8.46 -19.05
C GLU A 244 5.34 -7.23 -19.84
N HIS A 245 4.91 -7.08 -21.09
CA HIS A 245 5.23 -5.88 -21.87
C HIS A 245 4.60 -4.60 -21.28
N GLN A 246 3.32 -4.64 -20.91
CA GLN A 246 2.63 -3.53 -20.23
C GLN A 246 3.31 -3.16 -18.91
N LEU A 247 3.78 -4.16 -18.15
CA LEU A 247 4.54 -3.94 -16.93
C LEU A 247 5.82 -3.14 -17.18
N LEU A 248 6.59 -3.51 -18.19
CA LEU A 248 7.83 -2.83 -18.55
C LEU A 248 7.55 -1.37 -18.95
N LEU A 249 6.52 -1.14 -19.75
CA LEU A 249 6.09 0.21 -20.14
C LEU A 249 5.67 1.04 -18.91
N LEU A 250 4.81 0.48 -18.05
CA LEU A 250 4.34 1.14 -16.83
C LEU A 250 5.50 1.54 -15.93
N THR A 251 6.32 0.56 -15.58
CA THR A 251 7.39 0.73 -14.59
C THR A 251 8.50 1.62 -15.11
N SER A 252 8.85 1.55 -16.40
CA SER A 252 9.79 2.49 -17.03
C SER A 252 9.24 3.91 -17.04
N CYS A 253 7.96 4.09 -17.37
CA CYS A 253 7.33 5.41 -17.36
C CYS A 253 7.33 6.02 -15.94
N LEU A 254 6.91 5.23 -14.94
CA LEU A 254 6.90 5.65 -13.55
C LEU A 254 8.30 5.98 -13.01
N ALA A 255 9.30 5.15 -13.29
CA ALA A 255 10.68 5.40 -12.87
C ALA A 255 11.29 6.67 -13.48
N LYS A 256 10.88 7.03 -14.70
CA LYS A 256 11.33 8.26 -15.37
C LYS A 256 10.64 9.51 -14.83
N GLN A 257 9.33 9.45 -14.59
CA GLN A 257 8.54 10.61 -14.21
C GLN A 257 8.51 10.86 -12.70
N VAL A 258 8.45 9.80 -11.88
CA VAL A 258 8.40 9.88 -10.42
C VAL A 258 9.82 9.70 -9.86
N VAL A 259 10.61 10.76 -9.93
CA VAL A 259 12.07 10.73 -9.66
C VAL A 259 12.42 10.28 -8.23
N THR A 260 11.49 10.40 -7.30
CA THR A 260 11.70 10.04 -5.89
C THR A 260 11.41 8.57 -5.59
N LEU A 261 10.86 7.83 -6.55
CA LEU A 261 10.40 6.47 -6.36
C LEU A 261 11.59 5.50 -6.23
N ASP A 262 11.62 4.74 -5.14
CA ASP A 262 12.65 3.73 -4.89
C ASP A 262 12.15 2.32 -5.21
N SER A 263 10.86 2.05 -5.02
CA SER A 263 10.29 0.71 -5.18
C SER A 263 8.83 0.72 -5.61
N ILE A 264 8.50 -0.25 -6.44
CA ILE A 264 7.16 -0.49 -6.99
C ILE A 264 6.78 -1.95 -6.69
N HIS A 265 5.67 -2.14 -6.02
CA HIS A 265 5.03 -3.44 -5.90
C HIS A 265 3.87 -3.52 -6.88
N ILE A 266 3.78 -4.59 -7.65
CA ILE A 266 2.70 -4.83 -8.59
C ILE A 266 1.97 -6.09 -8.18
N GLU A 267 0.64 -6.06 -8.27
CA GLU A 267 -0.25 -7.21 -8.09
C GLU A 267 -1.35 -7.17 -9.16
N GLU A 268 -1.19 -7.99 -10.20
CA GLU A 268 -2.08 -8.08 -11.34
C GLU A 268 -2.62 -9.50 -11.51
N LYS A 269 -3.84 -9.60 -12.05
CA LYS A 269 -4.45 -10.87 -12.41
C LYS A 269 -5.20 -10.75 -13.73
N GLY A 270 -5.24 -11.85 -14.45
CA GLY A 270 -5.96 -11.90 -15.70
C GLY A 270 -6.15 -13.31 -16.22
N TYR A 271 -6.58 -13.36 -17.47
CA TYR A 271 -6.89 -14.59 -18.15
C TYR A 271 -6.29 -14.61 -19.54
N GLU A 272 -5.81 -15.78 -19.92
CA GLU A 272 -5.36 -16.10 -21.26
C GLU A 272 -6.27 -17.19 -21.84
N TYR A 273 -6.71 -17.02 -23.07
CA TYR A 273 -7.48 -18.03 -23.80
C TYR A 273 -6.53 -18.89 -24.62
N ASP A 274 -6.58 -20.20 -24.45
CA ASP A 274 -5.84 -21.10 -25.33
C ASP A 274 -6.51 -21.26 -26.71
N MET A 275 -5.83 -21.96 -27.62
CA MET A 275 -6.33 -22.18 -28.99
C MET A 275 -7.65 -22.98 -29.04
N LEU A 276 -8.03 -23.65 -27.96
CA LEU A 276 -9.29 -24.40 -27.83
C LEU A 276 -10.38 -23.56 -27.14
N GLY A 277 -10.10 -22.31 -26.78
CA GLY A 277 -11.02 -21.42 -26.08
C GLY A 277 -11.08 -21.62 -24.56
N SER A 278 -10.20 -22.46 -23.99
CA SER A 278 -10.13 -22.66 -22.55
C SER A 278 -9.48 -21.46 -21.87
N ARG A 279 -10.09 -20.99 -20.78
CA ARG A 279 -9.63 -19.82 -20.03
C ARG A 279 -8.64 -20.24 -18.94
N LYS A 280 -7.40 -19.80 -19.03
CA LYS A 280 -6.36 -20.00 -18.02
C LYS A 280 -6.18 -18.74 -17.20
N HIS A 281 -6.19 -18.87 -15.88
CA HIS A 281 -5.96 -17.74 -14.98
C HIS A 281 -4.45 -17.55 -14.76
N TRP A 282 -3.99 -16.32 -14.85
CA TRP A 282 -2.62 -15.93 -14.51
C TRP A 282 -2.63 -14.90 -13.39
N PHE A 283 -1.60 -14.97 -12.56
CA PHE A 283 -1.35 -14.01 -11.50
C PHE A 283 0.10 -13.54 -11.56
N LEU A 284 0.30 -12.23 -11.48
CA LEU A 284 1.59 -11.57 -11.52
C LEU A 284 1.74 -10.70 -10.29
N GLN A 285 2.70 -11.01 -9.43
CA GLN A 285 2.99 -10.20 -8.26
C GLN A 285 4.48 -10.08 -7.99
N GLY A 286 4.91 -8.96 -7.43
CA GLY A 286 6.29 -8.86 -6.98
C GLY A 286 6.78 -7.45 -6.74
N TRP A 287 8.06 -7.39 -6.37
CA TRP A 287 8.76 -6.17 -6.05
C TRP A 287 9.76 -5.82 -7.14
N LEU A 288 9.69 -4.56 -7.55
CA LEU A 288 10.56 -3.93 -8.52
C LEU A 288 11.23 -2.74 -7.85
N HIS A 289 12.54 -2.61 -7.97
CA HIS A 289 13.32 -1.53 -7.40
C HIS A 289 13.79 -0.59 -8.52
N VAL A 290 13.68 0.71 -8.27
CA VAL A 290 14.15 1.73 -9.20
C VAL A 290 15.64 1.95 -8.96
N LEU A 291 16.44 1.70 -9.97
CA LEU A 291 17.88 1.92 -9.96
C LEU A 291 18.14 3.38 -10.34
N ASN A 292 18.12 4.25 -9.33
CA ASN A 292 18.20 5.72 -9.47
C ASN A 292 19.37 6.23 -10.33
N SER A 293 20.45 5.45 -10.48
CA SER A 293 21.58 5.81 -11.36
C SER A 293 21.26 5.78 -12.86
N LYS A 294 20.20 5.06 -13.28
CA LYS A 294 19.82 4.88 -14.68
C LYS A 294 18.33 5.08 -14.97
N GLN A 295 17.53 5.33 -13.93
CA GLN A 295 16.06 5.28 -14.00
C GLN A 295 15.55 3.96 -14.62
N GLU A 296 16.32 2.89 -14.42
CA GLU A 296 15.97 1.54 -14.83
C GLU A 296 15.24 0.84 -13.68
N VAL A 297 14.37 -0.10 -14.01
CA VAL A 297 13.64 -0.87 -13.01
C VAL A 297 14.13 -2.31 -13.05
N GLY A 298 14.54 -2.84 -11.91
CA GLY A 298 14.99 -4.23 -11.76
C GLY A 298 14.38 -4.87 -10.52
N GLY A 299 14.05 -6.17 -10.58
CA GLY A 299 13.47 -6.86 -9.42
C GLY A 299 13.00 -8.27 -9.72
N THR A 300 12.25 -8.83 -8.78
CA THR A 300 11.74 -10.20 -8.86
C THR A 300 10.23 -10.20 -8.92
N LEU A 301 9.70 -10.75 -10.02
CA LEU A 301 8.28 -10.99 -10.22
C LEU A 301 8.02 -12.49 -10.13
N LYS A 302 6.98 -12.86 -9.39
CA LYS A 302 6.45 -14.21 -9.37
C LYS A 302 5.23 -14.24 -10.29
N CYS A 303 5.27 -15.15 -11.25
CA CYS A 303 4.14 -15.45 -12.13
C CYS A 303 3.66 -16.88 -11.80
N SER A 304 2.37 -17.04 -11.57
CA SER A 304 1.73 -18.34 -11.33
C SER A 304 0.52 -18.54 -12.23
N TRP A 305 0.22 -19.80 -12.52
CA TRP A 305 -0.90 -20.23 -13.34
C TRP A 305 -1.83 -21.11 -12.52
N ASP A 306 -3.11 -20.79 -12.55
CA ASP A 306 -4.15 -21.66 -12.03
C ASP A 306 -4.99 -22.16 -13.21
N SER A 307 -4.99 -23.48 -13.41
CA SER A 307 -5.98 -24.15 -14.24
C SER A 307 -7.26 -24.29 -13.42
N LEU A 308 -8.31 -23.55 -13.80
CA LEU A 308 -9.67 -23.76 -13.31
C LEU A 308 -10.29 -25.00 -13.94
#